data_AF-A0A7Y5IFI7-F1
#
_entry.id   AF-A0A7Y5IFI7-F1
#
_cell.length_a   1.000
_cell.length_b   1.000
_cell.length_c   1.000
_cell.angle_alpha   90.00
_cell.angle_beta   90.00
_cell.angle_gamma   90.00
#
_symmetry.space_group_name_H-M   'P 1'
#
loop_
_entity.id
_entity.type
_entity.pdbx_description
1 polymer ?
#
loop_
_entity_poly.entity_id
_entity_poly.type
_entity_poly.pdbx_seq_one_letter_code
_entity_poly.pdbx_strand_id
1 'polypeptide(L)'
;MAERDDIGTSSGEAPEQTHGTRVYVYFVLIALMVLTAAGLKMRWQRYTPVKQVVVEGTSVLLREEIVRLMDLQTTQPMYEIDLTAVQRNILSNSFVQSAVIQRDPPAALRVTVVERKPAAILNAGELYYLSEDGTVLPYIASEQAYDIPVISGFDSVKGIRTGQRLEHADVREALDIITASRVISKELFHSISEIRLRKGKDLVLYTFETGVPIIFGKGDAAKKMVKLDAFWQQFMQGSTPPDIRYIDIRFDDQVVVSRKDS
;
A
#
# COMPACT_ATOMS: atom_id res chain seq x y z
N MET A 1 32.28 -76.86 84.09
CA MET A 1 33.57 -76.23 84.44
C MET A 1 34.24 -75.86 83.13
N ALA A 2 34.41 -74.62 82.71
CA ALA A 2 33.98 -73.29 83.14
C ALA A 2 33.93 -72.48 81.80
N GLU A 3 32.88 -71.71 81.52
CA GLU A 3 32.83 -70.25 81.78
C GLU A 3 33.90 -69.45 80.99
N ARG A 4 33.47 -68.69 79.98
CA ARG A 4 33.23 -67.24 80.14
C ARG A 4 32.75 -66.56 78.85
N ASP A 5 31.83 -65.65 79.10
CA ASP A 5 31.26 -64.62 78.24
C ASP A 5 32.33 -63.72 77.59
N ASP A 6 32.03 -63.11 76.43
CA ASP A 6 31.67 -61.68 76.42
C ASP A 6 31.12 -61.22 75.05
N ILE A 7 30.32 -60.18 75.17
CA ILE A 7 29.38 -59.47 74.32
C ILE A 7 30.10 -58.57 73.31
N GLY A 8 29.48 -58.27 72.14
CA GLY A 8 29.98 -57.16 71.34
C GLY A 8 29.35 -56.92 69.97
N THR A 9 28.17 -56.30 69.96
CA THR A 9 27.77 -55.22 69.02
C THR A 9 27.85 -55.45 67.50
N SER A 10 26.66 -55.69 66.93
CA SER A 10 26.28 -55.28 65.59
C SER A 10 26.16 -53.75 65.53
N SER A 11 26.98 -53.10 64.70
CA SER A 11 26.81 -51.71 64.29
C SER A 11 27.12 -51.62 62.80
N GLY A 12 26.09 -51.30 62.00
CA GLY A 12 26.20 -51.14 60.56
C GLY A 12 26.96 -49.88 60.18
N GLU A 13 27.78 -50.00 59.13
CA GLU A 13 28.24 -48.86 58.35
C GLU A 13 27.44 -48.84 57.05
N ALA A 14 26.63 -47.79 56.88
CA ALA A 14 25.96 -47.49 55.62
C ALA A 14 26.99 -46.98 54.60
N PRO A 15 26.88 -47.34 53.31
CA PRO A 15 27.81 -46.87 52.30
C PRO A 15 27.67 -45.35 52.12
N GLU A 16 28.81 -44.66 52.14
CA GLU A 16 28.95 -43.21 52.04
C GLU A 16 28.57 -42.71 50.62
N GLN A 17 27.27 -42.53 50.35
CA GLN A 17 26.72 -42.02 49.08
C GLN A 17 26.81 -40.49 48.96
N THR A 18 27.96 -39.88 49.22
CA THR A 18 28.08 -38.40 49.29
C THR A 18 28.57 -37.74 48.00
N HIS A 19 29.22 -38.47 47.09
CA HIS A 19 29.82 -37.88 45.88
C HIS A 19 28.83 -37.67 44.72
N GLY A 20 27.92 -38.62 44.46
CA GLY A 20 26.92 -38.48 43.38
C GLY A 20 25.89 -37.37 43.65
N THR A 21 25.50 -37.20 44.91
CA THR A 21 24.55 -36.16 45.35
C THR A 21 25.11 -34.76 45.17
N ARG A 22 26.41 -34.54 45.43
CA ARG A 22 27.07 -33.24 45.24
C ARG A 22 27.13 -32.84 43.76
N VAL A 23 27.50 -33.77 42.88
CA VAL A 23 27.54 -33.54 41.43
C VAL A 23 26.13 -33.21 40.90
N TYR A 24 25.11 -33.97 41.33
CA TYR A 24 23.72 -33.69 40.96
C TYR A 24 23.25 -32.30 41.43
N VAL A 25 23.58 -31.91 42.66
CA VAL A 25 23.26 -30.58 43.20
C VAL A 25 23.90 -29.47 42.35
N TYR A 26 25.17 -29.62 41.92
CA TYR A 26 25.80 -28.63 41.03
C TYR A 26 25.11 -28.53 39.67
N PHE A 27 24.70 -29.65 39.06
CA PHE A 27 23.93 -29.64 37.81
C PHE A 27 22.57 -28.95 37.97
N VAL A 28 21.86 -29.20 39.07
CA VAL A 28 20.58 -28.53 39.36
C VAL A 28 20.77 -27.01 39.57
N LEU A 29 21.84 -26.60 40.27
CA LEU A 29 22.16 -25.18 40.46
C LEU A 29 22.53 -24.48 39.16
N ILE A 30 23.31 -25.12 38.28
CA ILE A 30 23.64 -24.58 36.95
C ILE A 30 22.38 -24.50 36.08
N ALA A 31 21.53 -25.52 36.08
CA ALA A 31 20.28 -25.49 35.33
C ALA A 31 19.36 -24.35 35.82
N LEU A 32 19.23 -24.16 37.13
CA LEU A 32 18.48 -23.03 37.72
C LEU A 32 19.11 -21.68 37.36
N MET A 33 20.44 -21.56 37.34
CA MET A 33 21.14 -20.34 36.94
C MET A 33 20.90 -20.01 35.45
N VAL A 34 20.92 -21.01 34.57
CA VAL A 34 20.62 -20.85 33.14
C VAL A 34 19.16 -20.46 32.93
N LEU A 35 18.22 -21.11 33.62
CA LEU A 35 16.79 -20.79 33.55
C LEU A 35 16.48 -19.38 34.06
N THR A 36 17.09 -18.98 35.18
CA THR A 36 16.94 -17.62 35.74
C THR A 36 17.57 -16.57 34.84
N ALA A 37 18.77 -16.79 34.29
CA ALA A 37 19.40 -15.90 33.33
C ALA A 37 18.59 -15.78 32.03
N ALA A 38 18.04 -16.88 31.51
CA ALA A 38 17.16 -16.88 30.36
C ALA A 38 15.86 -16.10 30.63
N GLY A 39 15.24 -16.30 31.80
CA GLY A 39 14.06 -15.56 32.24
C GLY A 39 14.33 -14.06 32.40
N LEU A 40 15.49 -13.70 32.96
CA LEU A 40 15.91 -12.30 33.11
C LEU A 40 16.17 -11.63 31.75
N LYS A 41 16.81 -12.34 30.82
CA LYS A 41 17.03 -11.88 29.44
C LYS A 41 15.70 -11.65 28.70
N MET A 42 14.75 -12.57 28.81
CA MET A 42 13.41 -12.40 28.24
C MET A 42 12.66 -11.22 28.87
N ARG A 43 12.80 -11.00 30.19
CA ARG A 43 12.23 -9.82 30.87
C ARG A 43 12.86 -8.52 30.40
N TRP A 44 14.19 -8.46 30.29
CA TRP A 44 14.90 -7.25 29.83
C TRP A 44 14.47 -6.85 28.42
N GLN A 45 14.30 -7.80 27.51
CA GLN A 45 13.79 -7.51 26.16
C GLN A 45 12.38 -6.91 26.17
N ARG A 46 11.53 -7.20 27.17
CA ARG A 46 10.18 -6.63 27.29
C ARG A 46 10.17 -5.15 27.66
N TYR A 47 11.20 -4.67 28.37
CA TYR A 47 11.30 -3.28 28.83
C TYR A 47 12.21 -2.40 27.96
N THR A 48 12.75 -2.91 26.86
CA THR A 48 13.57 -2.10 25.94
C THR A 48 12.67 -1.08 25.22
N PRO A 49 12.91 0.23 25.39
CA PRO A 49 12.18 1.25 24.65
C PRO A 49 12.55 1.19 23.16
N VAL A 50 11.65 1.64 22.30
CA VAL A 50 11.96 1.81 20.88
C VAL A 50 13.03 2.89 20.73
N LYS A 51 14.19 2.50 20.19
CA LYS A 51 15.31 3.42 19.93
C LYS A 51 15.34 3.88 18.48
N GLN A 52 14.75 3.11 17.57
CA GLN A 52 14.85 3.36 16.14
C GLN A 52 13.54 2.97 15.44
N VAL A 53 13.12 3.82 14.50
CA VAL A 53 12.07 3.49 13.54
C VAL A 53 12.68 3.53 12.14
N VAL A 54 12.67 2.39 11.47
CA VAL A 54 13.09 2.24 10.08
C VAL A 54 11.84 2.26 9.22
N VAL A 55 11.74 3.23 8.31
CA VAL A 55 10.61 3.37 7.38
C VAL A 55 11.12 3.09 5.98
N GLU A 56 10.42 2.21 5.26
CA GLU A 56 10.74 1.78 3.90
C GLU A 56 9.51 1.91 3.00
N GLY A 57 9.73 2.08 1.70
CA GLY A 57 8.67 2.13 0.68
C GLY A 57 8.00 3.50 0.50
N THR A 58 8.54 4.55 1.13
CA THR A 58 8.14 5.93 0.89
C THR A 58 8.71 6.45 -0.44
N SER A 59 7.88 7.14 -1.23
CA SER A 59 8.29 7.78 -2.49
C SER A 59 7.89 9.25 -2.55
N VAL A 60 6.63 9.54 -2.24
CA VAL A 60 6.04 10.89 -2.20
C VAL A 60 5.86 11.35 -0.75
N LEU A 61 5.48 10.45 0.15
CA LEU A 61 5.35 10.78 1.57
C LEU A 61 6.72 10.88 2.21
N LEU A 62 6.92 11.91 3.02
CA LEU A 62 8.15 12.04 3.81
C LEU A 62 8.16 11.01 4.93
N ARG A 63 9.34 10.47 5.23
CA ARG A 63 9.54 9.53 6.35
C ARG A 63 9.00 10.12 7.65
N GLU A 64 9.21 11.41 7.87
CA GLU A 64 8.78 12.16 9.05
C GLU A 64 7.25 12.19 9.17
N GLU A 65 6.53 12.17 8.05
CA GLU A 65 5.07 12.11 8.04
C GLU A 65 4.58 10.74 8.52
N ILE A 66 5.19 9.65 8.05
CA ILE A 66 4.88 8.30 8.54
C ILE A 66 5.18 8.19 10.04
N VAL A 67 6.33 8.69 10.49
CA VAL A 67 6.70 8.67 11.92
C VAL A 67 5.70 9.48 12.76
N ARG A 68 5.23 10.63 12.28
CA ARG A 68 4.18 11.42 12.96
C ARG A 68 2.86 10.66 13.03
N LEU A 69 2.46 9.99 11.95
CA LEU A 69 1.23 9.18 11.91
C LEU A 69 1.30 7.99 12.86
N MET A 70 2.49 7.48 13.19
CA MET A 70 2.60 6.37 14.14
C MET A 70 2.13 6.73 15.56
N ASP A 71 2.12 8.02 15.92
CA ASP A 71 1.70 8.53 17.23
C ASP A 71 2.34 7.79 18.42
N LEU A 72 3.63 7.47 18.28
CA LEU A 72 4.38 6.77 19.31
C LEU A 72 5.00 7.73 20.31
N GLN A 73 4.87 7.41 21.59
CA GLN A 73 5.66 8.06 22.63
C GLN A 73 7.08 7.49 22.62
N THR A 74 8.09 8.37 22.58
CA THR A 74 9.52 8.02 22.48
C THR A 74 10.03 7.08 23.59
N THR A 75 9.29 6.95 24.70
CA THR A 75 9.67 6.16 25.88
C THR A 75 8.90 4.84 26.03
N GLN A 76 7.98 4.52 25.12
CA GLN A 76 7.13 3.33 25.26
C GLN A 76 7.95 2.03 25.02
N PRO A 77 7.80 1.00 25.90
CA PRO A 77 8.42 -0.30 25.68
C PRO A 77 7.91 -0.96 24.39
N MET A 78 8.83 -1.53 23.60
CA MET A 78 8.50 -2.06 22.26
C MET A 78 7.41 -3.15 22.27
N TYR A 79 7.32 -3.93 23.35
CA TYR A 79 6.30 -4.98 23.51
C TYR A 79 4.93 -4.45 23.95
N GLU A 80 4.86 -3.24 24.51
CA GLU A 80 3.61 -2.59 24.91
C GLU A 80 2.95 -1.81 23.78
N ILE A 81 3.66 -1.59 22.67
CA ILE A 81 3.12 -0.90 21.50
C ILE A 81 2.07 -1.79 20.83
N ASP A 82 0.86 -1.24 20.70
CA ASP A 82 -0.19 -1.81 19.88
C ASP A 82 0.13 -1.57 18.39
N LEU A 83 0.75 -2.56 17.75
CA LEU A 83 1.10 -2.48 16.32
C LEU A 83 -0.15 -2.30 15.43
N THR A 84 -1.31 -2.79 15.86
CA THR A 84 -2.58 -2.65 15.12
C THR A 84 -3.12 -1.22 15.24
N ALA A 85 -2.98 -0.56 16.39
CA ALA A 85 -3.27 0.86 16.51
C ALA A 85 -2.33 1.71 15.63
N VAL A 86 -1.03 1.46 15.69
CA VAL A 86 -0.05 2.16 14.84
C VAL A 86 -0.37 1.95 13.36
N GLN A 87 -0.69 0.72 12.95
CA GLN A 87 -1.10 0.43 11.57
C GLN A 87 -2.30 1.25 11.15
N ARG A 88 -3.35 1.30 11.98
CA ARG A 88 -4.57 2.07 11.71
C ARG A 88 -4.27 3.57 11.58
N ASN A 89 -3.38 4.10 12.42
CA ASN A 89 -3.02 5.52 12.35
C ASN A 89 -2.27 5.84 11.04
N ILE A 90 -1.33 4.99 10.62
CA ILE A 90 -0.66 5.16 9.32
C ILE A 90 -1.67 5.07 8.17
N LEU A 91 -2.58 4.08 8.20
CA LEU A 91 -3.62 3.89 7.19
C LEU A 91 -4.68 5.01 7.16
N SER A 92 -4.70 5.89 8.16
CA SER A 92 -5.60 7.06 8.15
C SER A 92 -5.20 8.10 7.08
N ASN A 93 -3.93 8.09 6.64
CA ASN A 93 -3.50 8.88 5.51
C ASN A 93 -3.93 8.20 4.19
N SER A 94 -4.75 8.89 3.40
CA SER A 94 -5.33 8.31 2.18
C SER A 94 -4.29 7.90 1.13
N PHE A 95 -3.10 8.51 1.13
CA PHE A 95 -2.00 8.12 0.25
C PHE A 95 -1.33 6.80 0.65
N VAL A 96 -1.64 6.23 1.81
CA VAL A 96 -1.14 4.91 2.18
C VAL A 96 -2.10 3.83 1.69
N GLN A 97 -1.61 2.97 0.80
CA GLN A 97 -2.35 1.79 0.34
C GLN A 97 -2.29 0.65 1.36
N SER A 98 -1.10 0.38 1.89
CA SER A 98 -0.90 -0.62 2.93
C SER A 98 0.31 -0.27 3.81
N ALA A 99 0.30 -0.76 5.04
CA ALA A 99 1.40 -0.62 5.98
C ALA A 99 1.61 -1.94 6.72
N VAL A 100 2.85 -2.40 6.76
CA VAL A 100 3.28 -3.57 7.53
C VAL A 100 4.24 -3.11 8.60
N ILE A 101 3.93 -3.41 9.86
CA ILE A 101 4.74 -3.02 11.01
C ILE A 101 5.23 -4.28 11.70
N GLN A 102 6.54 -4.36 11.89
CA GLN A 102 7.20 -5.48 12.53
C GLN A 102 8.15 -4.98 13.61
N ARG A 103 8.28 -5.76 14.68
CA ARG A 103 9.33 -5.56 15.67
C ARG A 103 10.63 -6.10 15.08
N ASP A 104 11.68 -5.30 15.14
CA ASP A 104 13.03 -5.65 14.73
C ASP A 104 13.96 -5.57 15.95
N PRO A 105 14.09 -6.67 16.72
CA PRO A 105 14.84 -6.68 17.96
C PRO A 105 16.32 -6.33 17.74
N PRO A 106 17.00 -5.70 18.73
CA PRO A 106 16.56 -5.56 20.11
C PRO A 106 15.76 -4.30 20.44
N ALA A 107 15.70 -3.28 19.57
CA ALA A 107 15.11 -1.98 19.91
C ALA A 107 14.57 -1.18 18.71
N ALA A 108 14.25 -1.82 17.58
CA ALA A 108 13.76 -1.14 16.39
C ALA A 108 12.35 -1.57 15.99
N LEU A 109 11.61 -0.66 15.39
CA LEU A 109 10.40 -0.96 14.62
C LEU A 109 10.70 -0.78 13.14
N ARG A 110 10.34 -1.78 12.34
CA ARG A 110 10.38 -1.72 10.89
C ARG A 110 8.97 -1.47 10.37
N VAL A 111 8.84 -0.43 9.54
CA VAL A 111 7.58 -0.02 8.93
C VAL A 111 7.78 -0.02 7.42
N THR A 112 7.08 -0.90 6.73
CA THR A 112 7.06 -0.95 5.27
C THR A 112 5.73 -0.40 4.80
N VAL A 113 5.77 0.66 4.00
CA VAL A 113 4.59 1.36 3.47
C VAL A 113 4.51 1.14 1.97
N VAL A 114 3.31 0.89 1.46
CA VAL A 114 3.01 0.97 0.03
C VAL A 114 2.17 2.22 -0.19
N GLU A 115 2.71 3.16 -0.96
CA GLU A 115 2.00 4.38 -1.32
C GLU A 115 1.06 4.16 -2.50
N ARG A 116 -0.11 4.78 -2.40
CA ARG A 116 -1.12 4.85 -3.43
C ARG A 116 -0.78 5.99 -4.39
N LYS A 117 -0.69 5.67 -5.69
CA LYS A 117 -0.40 6.64 -6.74
C LYS A 117 -1.69 7.17 -7.39
N PRO A 118 -1.80 8.48 -7.62
CA PRO A 118 -2.85 9.03 -8.47
C PRO A 118 -2.76 8.47 -9.89
N ALA A 119 -3.88 8.03 -10.44
CA ALA A 119 -4.05 7.59 -11.82
C ALA A 119 -4.82 8.61 -12.65
N ALA A 120 -5.64 9.46 -12.02
CA ALA A 120 -6.43 10.52 -12.66
C ALA A 120 -6.73 11.66 -11.68
N ILE A 121 -7.14 12.81 -12.21
CA ILE A 121 -7.78 13.89 -11.44
C ILE A 121 -9.28 13.84 -11.71
N LEU A 122 -10.12 13.71 -10.69
CA LEU A 122 -11.57 13.84 -10.82
C LEU A 122 -11.98 15.30 -10.57
N ASN A 123 -12.71 15.88 -11.52
CA ASN A 123 -13.43 17.14 -11.36
C ASN A 123 -14.93 16.84 -11.20
N ALA A 124 -15.43 17.01 -9.98
CA ALA A 124 -16.83 16.82 -9.60
C ALA A 124 -17.32 18.01 -8.75
N GLY A 125 -17.05 19.24 -9.21
CA GLY A 125 -17.26 20.48 -8.45
C GLY A 125 -16.08 20.89 -7.58
N GLU A 126 -15.33 19.91 -7.07
CA GLU A 126 -14.00 20.05 -6.49
C GLU A 126 -13.03 19.09 -7.18
N LEU A 127 -11.73 19.32 -7.01
CA LEU A 127 -10.68 18.45 -7.53
C LEU A 127 -10.30 17.39 -6.50
N TYR A 128 -10.25 16.15 -6.96
CA TYR A 128 -9.74 15.02 -6.19
C TYR A 128 -8.75 14.24 -7.05
N TYR A 129 -7.78 13.59 -6.43
CA TYR A 129 -7.04 12.54 -7.11
C TYR A 129 -7.83 11.23 -7.00
N LEU A 130 -7.79 10.41 -8.05
CA LEU A 130 -8.25 9.04 -8.03
C LEU A 130 -7.07 8.12 -8.28
N SER A 131 -6.92 7.10 -7.44
CA SER A 131 -6.01 6.00 -7.75
C SER A 131 -6.63 5.00 -8.72
N GLU A 132 -5.83 4.06 -9.22
CA GLU A 132 -6.27 3.07 -10.21
C GLU A 132 -7.42 2.18 -9.72
N ASP A 133 -7.49 1.89 -8.42
CA ASP A 133 -8.63 1.16 -7.85
C ASP A 133 -9.88 2.05 -7.64
N GLY A 134 -9.80 3.35 -7.90
CA GLY A 134 -10.89 4.31 -7.67
C GLY A 134 -10.97 4.84 -6.23
N THR A 135 -9.97 4.57 -5.38
CA THR A 135 -9.83 5.25 -4.09
C THR A 135 -9.58 6.73 -4.30
N VAL A 136 -10.35 7.56 -3.61
CA VAL A 136 -10.27 9.02 -3.63
C VAL A 136 -9.13 9.48 -2.73
N LEU A 137 -8.31 10.38 -3.24
CA LEU A 137 -7.19 10.99 -2.55
C LEU A 137 -7.38 12.52 -2.53
N PRO A 138 -6.92 13.21 -1.48
CA PRO A 138 -6.99 14.67 -1.46
C PRO A 138 -6.14 15.24 -2.60
N TYR A 139 -6.69 16.22 -3.31
CA TYR A 139 -5.92 16.97 -4.30
C TYR A 139 -4.96 17.92 -3.58
N ILE A 140 -3.67 17.81 -3.89
CA ILE A 140 -2.63 18.67 -3.36
C ILE A 140 -1.98 19.35 -4.56
N ALA A 141 -2.07 20.68 -4.62
CA ALA A 141 -1.33 21.46 -5.61
C ALA A 141 0.17 21.33 -5.29
N SER A 142 0.83 20.38 -5.96
CA SER A 142 2.26 20.10 -5.86
C SER A 142 3.00 20.81 -6.99
N GLU A 143 4.24 21.24 -6.74
CA GLU A 143 5.15 21.71 -7.80
C GLU A 143 5.48 20.57 -8.79
N GLN A 144 5.42 19.32 -8.34
CA GLN A 144 5.48 18.14 -9.19
C GLN A 144 4.06 17.77 -9.62
N ALA A 145 3.66 18.29 -10.78
CA ALA A 145 2.41 17.91 -11.42
C ALA A 145 2.50 16.44 -11.89
N TYR A 146 1.50 15.64 -11.52
CA TYR A 146 1.31 14.32 -12.12
C TYR A 146 0.88 14.50 -13.58
N ASP A 147 1.57 13.81 -14.49
CA ASP A 147 1.14 13.70 -15.89
C ASP A 147 0.05 12.63 -16.00
N ILE A 148 -1.16 13.01 -15.60
CA ILE A 148 -2.35 12.16 -15.53
C ILE A 148 -3.57 12.92 -16.07
N PRO A 149 -4.53 12.23 -16.70
CA PRO A 149 -5.69 12.88 -17.29
C PRO A 149 -6.71 13.35 -16.25
N VAL A 150 -7.54 14.32 -16.66
CA VAL A 150 -8.69 14.81 -15.89
C VAL A 150 -9.95 14.05 -16.29
N ILE A 151 -10.70 13.53 -15.32
CA ILE A 151 -12.05 12.97 -15.49
C ILE A 151 -13.06 14.06 -15.11
N SER A 152 -13.97 14.42 -16.01
CA SER A 152 -14.90 15.55 -15.80
C SER A 152 -16.33 15.26 -16.28
N GLY A 153 -17.27 16.17 -16.00
CA GLY A 153 -18.69 15.99 -16.30
C GLY A 153 -19.44 15.16 -15.24
N PHE A 154 -18.89 15.12 -14.01
CA PHE A 154 -19.39 14.36 -12.86
C PHE A 154 -19.94 15.26 -11.75
N ASP A 155 -20.38 16.48 -12.05
CA ASP A 155 -20.84 17.48 -11.07
C ASP A 155 -22.06 17.01 -10.24
N SER A 156 -22.78 15.98 -10.69
CA SER A 156 -23.90 15.38 -9.98
C SER A 156 -23.48 14.34 -8.93
N VAL A 157 -22.23 13.89 -8.92
CA VAL A 157 -21.70 12.93 -7.95
C VAL A 157 -21.57 13.63 -6.60
N LYS A 158 -22.18 13.06 -5.56
CA LYS A 158 -22.18 13.60 -4.19
C LYS A 158 -21.57 12.61 -3.21
N GLY A 159 -21.13 13.12 -2.06
CA GLY A 159 -20.64 12.27 -0.96
C GLY A 159 -19.26 11.67 -1.20
N ILE A 160 -18.44 12.32 -2.04
CA ILE A 160 -17.05 11.94 -2.28
C ILE A 160 -16.27 12.10 -0.97
N ARG A 161 -15.55 11.05 -0.55
CA ARG A 161 -14.78 11.00 0.70
C ARG A 161 -13.39 10.48 0.42
N THR A 162 -12.37 11.22 0.87
CA THR A 162 -10.97 10.79 0.77
C THR A 162 -10.73 9.50 1.56
N GLY A 163 -9.83 8.66 1.07
CA GLY A 163 -9.52 7.34 1.62
C GLY A 163 -10.58 6.27 1.35
N GLN A 164 -11.70 6.61 0.72
CA GLN A 164 -12.74 5.65 0.31
C GLN A 164 -12.74 5.44 -1.20
N ARG A 165 -13.15 4.24 -1.61
CA ARG A 165 -13.40 3.93 -3.02
C ARG A 165 -14.66 4.63 -3.49
N LEU A 166 -14.57 5.35 -4.60
CA LEU A 166 -15.73 5.96 -5.23
C LEU A 166 -16.48 4.92 -6.07
N GLU A 167 -17.59 4.44 -5.55
CA GLU A 167 -18.46 3.49 -6.24
C GLU A 167 -19.38 4.22 -7.24
N HIS A 168 -18.87 4.49 -8.44
CA HIS A 168 -19.64 5.08 -9.53
C HIS A 168 -19.29 4.43 -10.87
N ALA A 169 -20.27 3.82 -11.55
CA ALA A 169 -20.06 3.03 -12.76
C ALA A 169 -19.33 3.81 -13.86
N ASP A 170 -19.74 5.05 -14.11
CA ASP A 170 -19.14 5.86 -15.18
C ASP A 170 -17.73 6.37 -14.83
N VAL A 171 -17.40 6.51 -13.54
CA VAL A 171 -16.04 6.86 -13.10
C VAL A 171 -15.13 5.66 -13.26
N ARG A 172 -15.63 4.46 -12.90
CA ARG A 172 -14.94 3.19 -13.12
C ARG A 172 -14.65 2.97 -14.60
N GLU A 173 -15.63 3.21 -15.46
CA GLU A 173 -15.45 3.13 -16.91
C GLU A 173 -14.37 4.11 -17.41
N ALA A 174 -14.35 5.35 -16.91
CA ALA A 174 -13.29 6.30 -17.24
C ALA A 174 -11.90 5.81 -16.77
N LEU A 175 -11.80 5.23 -15.57
CA LEU A 175 -10.55 4.61 -15.07
C LEU A 175 -10.12 3.41 -15.92
N ASP A 176 -11.06 2.59 -16.39
CA ASP A 176 -10.77 1.46 -17.27
C ASP A 176 -10.18 1.92 -18.61
N ILE A 177 -10.67 3.04 -19.15
CA ILE A 177 -10.08 3.69 -20.35
C ILE A 177 -8.65 4.16 -20.08
N ILE A 178 -8.40 4.77 -18.91
CA ILE A 178 -7.07 5.22 -18.52
C ILE A 178 -6.11 4.04 -18.39
N THR A 179 -6.52 2.98 -17.67
CA THR A 179 -5.71 1.76 -17.53
C THR A 179 -5.45 1.11 -18.89
N ALA A 180 -6.47 1.01 -19.75
CA ALA A 180 -6.30 0.49 -21.11
C ALA A 180 -5.27 1.31 -21.91
N SER A 181 -5.36 2.64 -21.89
CA SER A 181 -4.40 3.50 -22.60
C SER A 181 -2.97 3.29 -22.09
N ARG A 182 -2.76 3.24 -20.77
CA ARG A 182 -1.44 3.04 -20.16
C ARG A 182 -0.82 1.70 -20.54
N VAL A 183 -1.63 0.65 -20.61
CA VAL A 183 -1.18 -0.72 -20.95
C VAL A 183 -0.87 -0.84 -22.44
N ILE A 184 -1.69 -0.24 -23.30
CA ILE A 184 -1.61 -0.43 -24.76
C ILE A 184 -0.59 0.52 -25.39
N SER A 185 -0.58 1.80 -24.99
CA SER A 185 0.23 2.83 -25.64
C SER A 185 0.59 3.95 -24.67
N LYS A 186 1.86 3.98 -24.25
CA LYS A 186 2.36 5.05 -23.37
C LYS A 186 2.21 6.43 -24.01
N GLU A 187 2.50 6.54 -25.30
CA GLU A 187 2.36 7.79 -26.05
C GLU A 187 0.93 8.31 -26.01
N LEU A 188 -0.06 7.44 -26.31
CA LEU A 188 -1.47 7.82 -26.24
C LEU A 188 -1.93 8.12 -24.82
N PHE A 189 -1.46 7.38 -23.81
CA PHE A 189 -1.75 7.71 -22.41
C PHE A 189 -1.27 9.13 -22.04
N HIS A 190 -0.05 9.48 -22.44
CA HIS A 190 0.54 10.81 -22.20
C HIS A 190 -0.10 11.92 -23.05
N SER A 191 -0.76 11.58 -24.16
CA SER A 191 -1.48 12.56 -24.97
C SER A 191 -2.90 12.85 -24.45
N ILE A 192 -3.54 11.92 -23.74
CA ILE A 192 -4.89 12.11 -23.21
C ILE A 192 -4.86 13.15 -22.08
N SER A 193 -5.57 14.26 -22.30
CA SER A 193 -5.70 15.34 -21.33
C SER A 193 -6.95 15.24 -20.48
N GLU A 194 -8.06 14.83 -21.09
CA GLU A 194 -9.37 14.82 -20.44
C GLU A 194 -10.23 13.64 -20.92
N ILE A 195 -10.96 13.04 -19.98
CA ILE A 195 -12.05 12.09 -20.21
C ILE A 195 -13.33 12.73 -19.65
N ARG A 196 -14.17 13.24 -20.53
CA ARG A 196 -15.40 13.96 -20.16
C ARG A 196 -16.63 13.09 -20.34
N LEU A 197 -17.45 12.98 -19.30
CA LEU A 197 -18.79 12.41 -19.39
C LEU A 197 -19.75 13.44 -20.00
N ARG A 198 -20.25 13.17 -21.21
CA ARG A 198 -21.18 14.06 -21.91
C ARG A 198 -22.63 13.65 -21.66
N LYS A 199 -23.38 14.52 -20.99
CA LYS A 199 -24.83 14.35 -20.71
C LYS A 199 -25.17 12.99 -20.04
N GLY A 200 -24.26 12.44 -19.25
CA GLY A 200 -24.42 11.12 -18.60
C GLY A 200 -24.43 9.92 -19.55
N LYS A 201 -24.08 10.10 -20.82
CA LYS A 201 -24.19 9.05 -21.85
C LYS A 201 -22.86 8.55 -22.35
N ASP A 202 -22.09 9.39 -23.03
CA ASP A 202 -20.85 9.00 -23.68
C ASP A 202 -19.65 9.57 -22.92
N LEU A 203 -18.59 8.76 -22.78
CA LEU A 203 -17.27 9.27 -22.41
C LEU A 203 -16.57 9.75 -23.68
N VAL A 204 -16.01 10.96 -23.62
CA VAL A 204 -15.31 11.62 -24.73
C VAL A 204 -13.89 11.92 -24.28
N LEU A 205 -12.91 11.44 -25.02
CA LEU A 205 -11.49 11.76 -24.79
C LEU A 205 -11.10 13.03 -25.54
N TYR A 206 -10.19 13.77 -24.93
CA TYR A 206 -9.49 14.89 -25.54
C TYR A 206 -7.99 14.68 -25.37
N THR A 207 -7.21 15.05 -26.37
CA THR A 207 -5.74 15.02 -26.32
C THR A 207 -5.15 16.42 -26.26
N PHE A 208 -3.94 16.54 -25.71
CA PHE A 208 -3.23 17.83 -25.63
C PHE A 208 -2.85 18.38 -27.00
N GLU A 209 -2.46 17.54 -27.97
CA GLU A 209 -1.95 18.07 -29.25
C GLU A 209 -3.05 18.60 -30.16
N THR A 210 -4.22 17.96 -30.17
CA THR A 210 -5.23 18.20 -31.21
C THR A 210 -6.50 18.86 -30.69
N GLY A 211 -6.87 18.59 -29.43
CA GLY A 211 -8.16 18.99 -28.87
C GLY A 211 -9.38 18.40 -29.59
N VAL A 212 -9.18 17.48 -30.55
CA VAL A 212 -10.28 16.85 -31.30
C VAL A 212 -11.03 15.89 -30.37
N PRO A 213 -12.36 16.01 -30.24
CA PRO A 213 -13.13 15.10 -29.40
C PRO A 213 -13.15 13.69 -30.00
N ILE A 214 -12.76 12.71 -29.19
CA ILE A 214 -12.82 11.29 -29.53
C ILE A 214 -13.98 10.68 -28.73
N ILE A 215 -15.08 10.36 -29.40
CA ILE A 215 -16.25 9.73 -28.80
C ILE A 215 -15.92 8.26 -28.53
N PHE A 216 -15.58 7.96 -27.29
CA PHE A 216 -15.17 6.63 -26.83
C PHE A 216 -16.38 5.74 -26.49
N GLY A 217 -17.42 6.36 -25.92
CA GLY A 217 -18.57 5.65 -25.37
C GLY A 217 -18.20 4.88 -24.10
N LYS A 218 -18.95 3.80 -23.82
CA LYS A 218 -18.77 2.92 -22.65
C LYS A 218 -18.58 1.47 -23.10
N GLY A 219 -18.00 0.63 -22.26
CA GLY A 219 -17.71 -0.77 -22.50
C GLY A 219 -16.49 -0.99 -23.40
N ASP A 220 -15.89 -2.17 -23.26
CA ASP A 220 -14.81 -2.71 -24.09
C ASP A 220 -13.59 -1.78 -24.22
N ALA A 221 -13.21 -1.11 -23.12
CA ALA A 221 -12.13 -0.14 -23.09
C ALA A 221 -10.83 -0.66 -23.74
N ALA A 222 -10.42 -1.88 -23.43
CA ALA A 222 -9.22 -2.49 -24.02
C ALA A 222 -9.33 -2.67 -25.54
N LYS A 223 -10.42 -3.26 -26.05
CA LYS A 223 -10.64 -3.49 -27.50
C LYS A 223 -10.67 -2.16 -28.26
N LYS A 224 -11.41 -1.18 -27.74
CA LYS A 224 -11.51 0.16 -28.34
C LYS A 224 -10.20 0.91 -28.32
N MET A 225 -9.41 0.77 -27.25
CA MET A 225 -8.11 1.42 -27.13
C MET A 225 -7.08 0.83 -28.11
N VAL A 226 -7.07 -0.49 -28.35
CA VAL A 226 -6.23 -1.10 -29.40
C VAL A 226 -6.54 -0.50 -30.76
N LYS A 227 -7.83 -0.35 -31.08
CA LYS A 227 -8.27 0.26 -32.34
C LYS A 227 -7.91 1.74 -32.42
N LEU A 228 -8.10 2.48 -31.32
CA LEU A 228 -7.75 3.90 -31.25
C LEU A 228 -6.24 4.10 -31.44
N ASP A 229 -5.40 3.30 -30.81
CA ASP A 229 -3.94 3.37 -30.96
C ASP A 229 -3.52 3.08 -32.40
N ALA A 230 -4.06 2.02 -33.03
CA ALA A 230 -3.78 1.73 -34.43
C ALA A 230 -4.14 2.91 -35.36
N PHE A 231 -5.29 3.56 -35.12
CA PHE A 231 -5.68 4.77 -35.85
C PHE A 231 -4.74 5.94 -35.55
N TRP A 232 -4.34 6.14 -34.29
CA TRP A 232 -3.50 7.24 -33.86
C TRP A 232 -2.12 7.18 -34.50
N GLN A 233 -1.48 6.01 -34.48
CA GLN A 233 -0.18 5.77 -35.08
C GLN A 233 -0.21 5.98 -36.61
N GLN A 234 -1.31 5.61 -37.28
CA GLN A 234 -1.42 5.71 -38.73
C GLN A 234 -1.74 7.13 -39.23
N PHE A 235 -2.60 7.88 -38.51
CA PHE A 235 -3.21 9.09 -39.05
C PHE A 235 -2.92 10.37 -38.25
N MET A 236 -2.49 10.23 -37.00
CA MET A 236 -2.34 11.38 -36.09
C MET A 236 -0.88 11.70 -35.80
N GLN A 237 0.05 10.75 -35.97
CA GLN A 237 1.49 11.02 -35.94
C GLN A 237 1.94 11.81 -37.18
N GLY A 238 2.55 12.98 -36.96
CA GLY A 238 3.19 13.81 -38.00
C GLY A 238 2.45 15.10 -38.34
N SER A 239 1.14 15.06 -38.60
CA SER A 239 0.28 16.25 -38.80
C SER A 239 -1.20 15.87 -38.75
N THR A 240 -1.94 16.36 -37.77
CA THR A 240 -3.41 16.18 -37.74
C THR A 240 -4.04 16.91 -38.92
N PRO A 241 -4.93 16.27 -39.70
CA PRO A 241 -5.67 16.95 -40.75
C PRO A 241 -6.47 18.13 -40.14
N PRO A 242 -6.33 19.36 -40.67
CA PRO A 242 -6.87 20.57 -40.04
C PRO A 242 -8.42 20.59 -39.90
N ASP A 243 -9.11 19.68 -40.59
CA ASP A 243 -10.56 19.70 -40.70
C ASP A 243 -11.26 18.61 -39.88
N ILE A 244 -10.62 17.92 -38.95
CA ILE A 244 -11.33 16.91 -38.15
C ILE A 244 -12.25 17.61 -37.13
N ARG A 245 -13.54 17.25 -37.16
CA ARG A 245 -14.57 17.72 -36.22
C ARG A 245 -14.65 16.80 -35.00
N TYR A 246 -14.67 15.49 -35.22
CA TYR A 246 -14.61 14.47 -34.16
C TYR A 246 -14.18 13.12 -34.74
N ILE A 247 -13.72 12.24 -33.84
CA ILE A 247 -13.43 10.84 -34.10
C ILE A 247 -14.43 10.02 -33.27
N ASP A 248 -15.07 9.00 -33.84
CA ASP A 248 -16.02 8.13 -33.13
C ASP A 248 -15.54 6.68 -33.23
N ILE A 249 -15.27 6.07 -32.07
CA ILE A 249 -14.72 4.72 -31.95
C ILE A 249 -15.75 3.72 -31.39
N ARG A 250 -17.02 4.12 -31.26
CA ARG A 250 -18.07 3.26 -30.68
C ARG A 250 -18.45 2.06 -31.54
N PHE A 251 -18.17 2.12 -32.85
CA PHE A 251 -18.49 1.05 -33.79
C PHE A 251 -17.44 -0.05 -33.76
N ASP A 252 -17.82 -1.32 -33.75
CA ASP A 252 -16.90 -2.44 -33.53
C ASP A 252 -15.67 -2.45 -34.45
N ASP A 253 -15.89 -2.40 -35.76
CA ASP A 253 -14.84 -2.69 -36.76
C ASP A 253 -14.31 -1.45 -37.50
N GLN A 254 -14.68 -0.25 -37.05
CA GLN A 254 -14.29 0.98 -37.72
C GLN A 254 -14.08 2.15 -36.77
N VAL A 255 -13.25 3.09 -37.22
CA VAL A 255 -13.11 4.44 -36.65
C VAL A 255 -13.76 5.40 -37.64
N VAL A 256 -14.78 6.12 -37.18
CA VAL A 256 -15.51 7.09 -38.02
C VAL A 256 -14.96 8.48 -37.77
N VAL A 257 -14.53 9.17 -38.81
CA VAL A 257 -13.99 10.53 -38.73
C VAL A 257 -14.96 11.50 -39.39
N SER A 258 -15.49 12.45 -38.63
CA SER A 258 -16.26 13.56 -39.20
C SER A 258 -15.34 14.73 -39.49
N ARG A 259 -15.52 15.35 -40.65
CA ARG A 259 -14.84 16.59 -41.01
C ARG A 259 -15.70 17.82 -40.73
N LYS A 260 -15.07 18.99 -40.58
CA LYS A 260 -15.73 20.29 -40.57
C LYS A 260 -16.17 20.61 -41.99
N ASP A 261 -17.39 21.09 -42.16
CA ASP A 261 -17.84 21.66 -43.43
C ASP A 261 -17.05 22.96 -43.64
N SER A 262 -16.40 23.07 -44.80
CA SER A 262 -15.61 24.24 -45.21
C SER A 262 -16.50 25.47 -45.45
#